data_AF-A0A817XP61-F1
#
_entry.id   AF-A0A817XP61-F1
#
_cell.length_a   1.000
_cell.length_b   1.000
_cell.length_c   1.000
_cell.angle_alpha   90.00
_cell.angle_beta   90.00
_cell.angle_gamma   90.00
#
_symmetry.space_group_name_H-M   'P 1'
#
loop_
_entity.id
_entity.type
_entity.pdbx_description
1 polymer ?
#
loop_
_entity_poly.entity_id
_entity_poly.type
_entity_poly.pdbx_seq_one_letter_code
_entity_poly.pdbx_strand_id
1 'polypeptide(L)'
;MDNEYPKLIHDMFGRWEGGIWQTIPDRIDTALTWPNQQIFFFKGKHYWKTNRFQLQAGYPRLISDGFRGLDEHHFFTGHLNAAFIYSGDNHTYFIKDAMIWRLNKNVEFTSSIDNDYPQFVSRWLHIGEKITSALQWINGRTYFFSYKSYYRYDHIKHQVDDSYPTYPRPISEWWLQCKHGTSSSSEAIATEAYTHLSRWKRTAIILESNYTDFDNFNHKNGQQDKYRNSFLINIFIFVITYYL
;
A
#
# COMPACT_ATOMS: atom_id res chain seq x y z
N MET A 1 7.29 14.33 12.67
CA MET A 1 7.93 14.10 11.37
C MET A 1 9.41 14.10 11.64
N ASP A 2 10.09 13.02 11.33
CA ASP A 2 11.56 13.06 11.24
C ASP A 2 11.95 14.01 10.09
N ASN A 3 13.00 14.80 10.28
CA ASN A 3 13.44 15.81 9.32
C ASN A 3 14.04 15.19 8.05
N GLU A 4 14.23 13.87 8.02
CA GLU A 4 14.85 13.17 6.91
C GLU A 4 13.93 12.92 5.72
N TYR A 5 12.64 13.20 5.84
CA TYR A 5 11.67 12.94 4.79
C TYR A 5 11.01 14.24 4.32
N PRO A 6 10.77 14.44 3.01
CA PRO A 6 10.53 13.44 1.97
C PRO A 6 11.77 12.77 1.31
N LYS A 7 11.76 11.45 1.05
CA LYS A 7 12.84 10.72 0.28
C LYS A 7 12.34 9.99 -0.96
N LEU A 8 13.17 9.92 -2.00
CA LEU A 8 12.84 9.20 -3.23
C LEU A 8 12.95 7.69 -3.03
N ILE A 9 12.00 6.94 -3.62
CA ILE A 9 12.02 5.47 -3.54
C ILE A 9 13.32 4.90 -4.10
N HIS A 10 13.85 5.51 -5.17
CA HIS A 10 15.09 5.04 -5.78
C HIS A 10 16.34 5.29 -4.92
N ASP A 11 16.31 6.30 -4.06
CA ASP A 11 17.38 6.59 -3.10
C ASP A 11 17.37 5.58 -1.94
N MET A 12 16.20 5.05 -1.62
CA MET A 12 16.03 4.14 -0.48
C MET A 12 16.28 2.67 -0.81
N PHE A 13 16.00 2.24 -2.03
CA PHE A 13 16.08 0.83 -2.42
C PHE A 13 17.06 0.56 -3.56
N GLY A 14 17.86 1.55 -3.96
CA GLY A 14 18.83 1.38 -5.02
C GLY A 14 19.98 0.44 -4.65
N ARG A 15 20.55 -0.23 -5.66
CA ARG A 15 21.67 -1.16 -5.54
C ARG A 15 22.63 -0.98 -6.70
N TRP A 16 23.92 -1.02 -6.43
CA TRP A 16 24.96 -1.08 -7.46
C TRP A 16 25.24 -2.54 -7.83
N GLU A 17 25.14 -2.91 -9.11
CA GLU A 17 25.46 -4.26 -9.60
C GLU A 17 26.14 -4.18 -10.97
N GLY A 18 27.32 -4.78 -11.10
CA GLY A 18 28.01 -4.89 -12.39
C GLY A 18 28.34 -3.55 -13.08
N GLY A 19 28.46 -2.46 -12.32
CA GLY A 19 28.71 -1.12 -12.87
C GLY A 19 27.45 -0.32 -13.22
N ILE A 20 26.25 -0.85 -12.94
CA ILE A 20 24.96 -0.21 -13.21
C ILE A 20 24.22 0.00 -11.90
N TRP A 21 23.62 1.19 -11.73
CA TRP A 21 22.68 1.45 -10.63
C TRP A 21 21.31 0.88 -10.97
N GLN A 22 20.91 -0.16 -10.23
CA GLN A 22 19.59 -0.77 -10.31
C GLN A 22 18.70 -0.15 -9.24
N THR A 23 17.46 0.19 -9.61
CA THR A 23 16.54 0.80 -8.66
C THR A 23 15.08 0.52 -8.97
N ILE A 24 14.21 0.81 -8.00
CA ILE A 24 12.76 0.77 -8.16
C ILE A 24 12.33 2.04 -8.89
N PRO A 25 11.52 1.96 -9.95
CA PRO A 25 11.07 3.14 -10.66
C PRO A 25 10.19 4.00 -9.76
N ASP A 26 10.27 5.32 -9.95
CA ASP A 26 9.32 6.24 -9.36
C ASP A 26 7.89 5.94 -9.83
N ARG A 27 6.89 6.38 -9.06
CA ARG A 27 5.46 6.19 -9.38
C ARG A 27 5.10 4.72 -9.63
N ILE A 28 5.32 3.91 -8.61
CA ILE A 28 4.79 2.55 -8.54
C ILE A 28 3.25 2.59 -8.50
N ASP A 29 2.61 1.52 -8.95
CA ASP A 29 1.14 1.40 -8.90
C ASP A 29 0.68 0.94 -7.51
N THR A 30 1.38 -0.04 -6.94
CA THR A 30 1.09 -0.57 -5.60
C THR A 30 2.28 -1.32 -5.02
N ALA A 31 2.18 -1.74 -3.76
CA ALA A 31 3.13 -2.65 -3.16
C ALA A 31 2.47 -3.60 -2.16
N LEU A 32 3.17 -4.69 -1.88
CA LEU A 32 2.77 -5.76 -0.99
C LEU A 32 3.94 -6.09 -0.10
N THR A 33 3.69 -6.21 1.21
CA THR A 33 4.68 -6.82 2.11
C THR A 33 4.19 -8.17 2.62
N TRP A 34 5.03 -9.17 2.45
CA TRP A 34 4.84 -10.48 3.06
C TRP A 34 5.40 -10.56 4.48
N PRO A 35 4.92 -11.51 5.31
CA PRO A 35 5.34 -11.62 6.72
C PRO A 35 6.84 -11.91 6.88
N ASN A 36 7.47 -12.46 5.84
CA ASN A 36 8.91 -12.73 5.78
C ASN A 36 9.76 -11.48 5.45
N GLN A 37 9.16 -10.28 5.48
CA GLN A 37 9.78 -8.98 5.13
C GLN A 37 10.21 -8.82 3.67
N GLN A 38 9.68 -9.67 2.78
CA GLN A 38 9.79 -9.41 1.36
C GLN A 38 8.78 -8.35 0.97
N ILE A 39 9.26 -7.32 0.28
CA ILE A 39 8.41 -6.25 -0.23
C ILE A 39 8.43 -6.32 -1.75
N PHE A 40 7.24 -6.37 -2.33
CA PHE A 40 7.02 -6.41 -3.76
C PHE A 40 6.47 -5.06 -4.19
N PHE A 41 7.10 -4.44 -5.17
CA PHE A 41 6.69 -3.18 -5.74
C PHE A 41 6.22 -3.43 -7.16
N PHE A 42 5.03 -2.96 -7.52
CA PHE A 42 4.41 -3.25 -8.81
C PHE A 42 4.33 -1.99 -9.66
N LYS A 43 4.68 -2.12 -10.94
CA LYS A 43 4.50 -1.06 -11.94
C LYS A 43 4.22 -1.63 -13.33
N GLY A 44 3.09 -1.26 -13.92
CA GLY A 44 2.59 -1.83 -15.15
C GLY A 44 2.45 -3.34 -15.02
N LYS A 45 3.10 -4.07 -15.93
CA LYS A 45 3.15 -5.55 -15.92
C LYS A 45 4.35 -6.11 -15.16
N HIS A 46 5.14 -5.26 -14.53
CA HIS A 46 6.39 -5.63 -13.87
C HIS A 46 6.29 -5.52 -12.35
N TYR A 47 7.15 -6.26 -11.66
CA TYR A 47 7.36 -6.08 -10.24
C TYR A 47 8.84 -6.19 -9.85
N TRP A 48 9.19 -5.50 -8.78
CA TRP A 48 10.49 -5.52 -8.12
C TRP A 48 10.32 -6.15 -6.75
N LYS A 49 11.37 -6.80 -6.27
CA LYS A 49 11.35 -7.45 -4.97
C LYS A 49 12.52 -6.96 -4.14
N THR A 50 12.26 -6.68 -2.86
CA THR A 50 13.31 -6.49 -1.88
C THR A 50 13.28 -7.60 -0.85
N ASN A 51 14.44 -7.88 -0.26
CA ASN A 51 14.57 -8.67 0.95
C ASN A 51 15.31 -7.81 1.97
N ARG A 52 14.68 -7.53 3.12
CA ARG A 52 15.26 -6.63 4.13
C ARG A 52 15.76 -5.31 3.51
N PHE A 53 14.91 -4.65 2.73
CA PHE A 53 15.20 -3.36 2.06
C PHE A 53 16.27 -3.41 0.97
N GLN A 54 16.83 -4.58 0.65
CA GLN A 54 17.79 -4.73 -0.44
C GLN A 54 17.09 -5.21 -1.71
N LEU A 55 17.18 -4.43 -2.78
CA LEU A 55 16.69 -4.83 -4.10
C LEU A 55 17.37 -6.12 -4.55
N GLN A 56 16.56 -7.09 -4.96
CA GLN A 56 17.03 -8.41 -5.37
C GLN A 56 17.49 -8.40 -6.83
N ALA A 57 18.55 -9.16 -7.12
CA ALA A 57 19.02 -9.38 -8.49
C ALA A 57 17.98 -10.17 -9.31
N GLY A 58 17.96 -9.94 -10.63
CA GLY A 58 17.02 -10.59 -11.54
C GLY A 58 15.60 -10.02 -11.49
N TYR A 59 15.44 -8.79 -10.99
CA TYR A 59 14.23 -7.97 -11.06
C TYR A 59 14.50 -6.69 -11.88
N PRO A 60 13.51 -6.10 -12.56
CA PRO A 60 12.10 -6.48 -12.54
C PRO A 60 11.79 -7.80 -13.23
N ARG A 61 10.66 -8.41 -12.86
CA ARG A 61 10.05 -9.57 -13.52
C ARG A 61 8.63 -9.26 -13.96
N LEU A 62 8.09 -10.05 -14.89
CA LEU A 62 6.67 -9.94 -15.22
C LEU A 62 5.83 -10.47 -14.06
N ILE A 63 4.73 -9.80 -13.76
CA ILE A 63 3.79 -10.25 -12.71
C ILE A 63 3.33 -11.69 -12.97
N SER A 64 3.10 -12.04 -14.24
CA SER A 64 2.72 -13.39 -14.68
C SER A 64 3.75 -14.48 -14.33
N ASP A 65 5.03 -14.13 -14.22
CA ASP A 65 6.09 -15.09 -13.87
C ASP A 65 6.02 -15.47 -12.38
N GLY A 66 5.84 -14.46 -11.52
CA GLY A 66 5.85 -14.62 -10.06
C GLY A 66 4.49 -14.99 -9.47
N PHE A 67 3.41 -14.56 -10.12
CA PHE A 67 2.02 -14.64 -9.66
C PHE A 67 1.13 -15.17 -10.80
N ARG A 68 1.23 -16.47 -11.06
CA ARG A 68 0.62 -17.11 -12.24
C ARG A 68 -0.90 -17.02 -12.25
N GLY A 69 -1.49 -16.98 -13.44
CA GLY A 69 -2.93 -16.95 -13.64
C GLY A 69 -3.55 -15.55 -13.62
N LEU A 70 -2.83 -14.50 -13.19
CA LEU A 70 -3.34 -13.13 -13.28
C LEU A 70 -3.59 -12.71 -14.73
N ASP A 71 -2.67 -13.03 -15.62
CA ASP A 71 -2.67 -12.68 -17.04
C ASP A 71 -3.56 -13.55 -17.93
N GLU A 72 -4.01 -14.71 -17.42
CA GLU A 72 -4.99 -15.57 -18.11
C GLU A 72 -6.38 -14.93 -18.16
N HIS A 73 -6.64 -13.92 -17.32
CA HIS A 73 -7.90 -13.19 -17.33
C HIS A 73 -7.78 -11.93 -18.19
N HIS A 74 -8.60 -11.83 -19.24
CA HIS A 74 -8.61 -10.71 -20.21
C HIS A 74 -8.73 -9.30 -19.61
N PHE A 75 -9.15 -9.17 -18.34
CA PHE A 75 -9.26 -7.89 -17.65
C PHE A 75 -7.94 -7.42 -17.00
N PHE A 76 -6.94 -8.29 -16.89
CA PHE A 76 -5.67 -7.93 -16.24
C PHE A 76 -4.72 -7.25 -17.22
N THR A 77 -4.43 -5.97 -16.96
CA THR A 77 -3.53 -5.15 -17.79
C THR A 77 -2.22 -4.82 -17.09
N GLY A 78 -1.98 -5.41 -15.92
CA GLY A 78 -1.05 -4.84 -14.93
C GLY A 78 -1.72 -3.68 -14.20
N HIS A 79 -0.93 -2.70 -13.75
CA HIS A 79 -1.43 -1.46 -13.13
C HIS A 79 -2.37 -1.69 -11.95
N LEU A 80 -1.97 -2.60 -11.06
CA LEU A 80 -2.72 -2.97 -9.87
C LEU A 80 -3.08 -1.74 -9.02
N ASN A 81 -4.34 -1.67 -8.57
CA ASN A 81 -4.75 -0.68 -7.58
C ASN A 81 -4.29 -1.07 -6.17
N ALA A 82 -4.36 -2.36 -5.82
CA ALA A 82 -3.91 -2.82 -4.51
C ALA A 82 -3.29 -4.21 -4.57
N ALA A 83 -2.34 -4.46 -3.67
CA ALA A 83 -1.82 -5.78 -3.36
C ALA A 83 -1.68 -5.90 -1.83
N PHE A 84 -2.35 -6.85 -1.20
CA PHE A 84 -2.41 -6.91 0.27
C PHE A 84 -2.59 -8.34 0.78
N ILE A 85 -2.29 -8.55 2.07
CA ILE A 85 -2.67 -9.78 2.78
C ILE A 85 -4.02 -9.55 3.44
N TYR A 86 -4.98 -10.45 3.20
CA TYR A 86 -6.27 -10.36 3.85
C TYR A 86 -6.23 -10.96 5.25
N SER A 87 -6.80 -10.27 6.24
CA SER A 87 -6.81 -10.71 7.64
C SER A 87 -7.63 -11.97 7.91
N GLY A 88 -8.61 -12.30 7.06
CA GLY A 88 -9.48 -13.44 7.30
C GLY A 88 -8.84 -14.80 7.02
N ASP A 89 -7.99 -14.89 5.99
CA ASP A 89 -7.40 -16.15 5.54
C ASP A 89 -5.88 -16.07 5.30
N ASN A 90 -5.26 -14.92 5.52
CA ASN A 90 -3.85 -14.62 5.28
C ASN A 90 -3.37 -14.90 3.84
N HIS A 91 -4.26 -15.00 2.86
CA HIS A 91 -3.86 -15.08 1.45
C HIS A 91 -3.53 -13.68 0.92
N THR A 92 -2.73 -13.64 -0.14
CA THR A 92 -2.48 -12.42 -0.89
C THR A 92 -3.61 -12.17 -1.86
N TYR A 93 -4.08 -10.93 -1.88
CA TYR A 93 -5.12 -10.46 -2.78
C TYR A 93 -4.59 -9.32 -3.64
N PHE A 94 -5.04 -9.29 -4.89
CA PHE A 94 -4.76 -8.24 -5.86
C PHE A 94 -6.07 -7.58 -6.28
N ILE A 95 -6.08 -6.25 -6.39
CA ILE A 95 -7.22 -5.49 -6.91
C ILE A 95 -6.78 -4.75 -8.17
N LYS A 96 -7.58 -4.88 -9.22
CA LYS A 96 -7.52 -4.07 -10.44
C LYS A 96 -8.93 -3.68 -10.87
N ASP A 97 -9.15 -2.37 -10.94
CA ASP A 97 -10.43 -1.74 -11.21
C ASP A 97 -11.54 -2.30 -10.30
N ALA A 98 -12.52 -3.01 -10.87
CA ALA A 98 -13.64 -3.59 -10.15
C ALA A 98 -13.41 -5.05 -9.74
N MET A 99 -12.26 -5.63 -10.08
CA MET A 99 -11.96 -7.04 -9.88
C MET A 99 -10.95 -7.25 -8.76
N ILE A 100 -11.17 -8.30 -7.98
CA ILE A 100 -10.25 -8.80 -6.97
C ILE A 100 -9.84 -10.23 -7.33
N TRP A 101 -8.58 -10.58 -7.12
CA TRP A 101 -8.00 -11.92 -7.28
C TRP A 101 -7.38 -12.37 -5.97
N ARG A 102 -7.43 -13.67 -5.68
CA ARG A 102 -6.76 -14.29 -4.54
C ARG A 102 -5.72 -15.28 -5.02
N LEU A 103 -4.51 -15.23 -4.45
CA LEU A 103 -3.52 -16.29 -4.60
C LEU A 103 -3.87 -17.48 -3.72
N ASN A 104 -3.66 -18.68 -4.23
CA ASN A 104 -3.82 -19.93 -3.47
C ASN A 104 -2.80 -20.12 -2.34
N LYS A 105 -1.66 -19.45 -2.41
CA LYS A 105 -0.61 -19.42 -1.38
C LYS A 105 0.27 -18.20 -1.55
N ASN A 106 1.06 -17.87 -0.53
CA ASN A 106 2.00 -16.74 -0.53
C ASN A 106 3.43 -17.22 -0.81
N VAL A 107 3.66 -17.84 -1.98
CA VAL A 107 4.96 -18.38 -2.39
C VAL A 107 5.23 -18.05 -3.86
N GLU A 108 6.06 -17.03 -4.07
CA GLU A 108 6.46 -16.55 -5.39
C GLU A 108 6.88 -17.70 -6.33
N PHE A 109 6.53 -17.57 -7.63
CA PHE A 109 6.75 -18.54 -8.72
C PHE A 109 5.93 -19.82 -8.65
N THR A 110 5.43 -20.21 -7.47
CA THR A 110 4.61 -21.41 -7.31
C THR A 110 3.16 -21.09 -7.00
N SER A 111 2.85 -19.86 -6.60
CA SER A 111 1.50 -19.34 -6.43
C SER A 111 0.75 -19.25 -7.76
N SER A 112 -0.55 -19.45 -7.69
CA SER A 112 -1.49 -19.20 -8.78
C SER A 112 -2.76 -18.54 -8.25
N ILE A 113 -3.55 -17.94 -9.13
CA ILE A 113 -4.91 -17.50 -8.82
C ILE A 113 -5.80 -18.71 -8.47
N ASP A 114 -6.66 -18.56 -7.47
CA ASP A 114 -7.68 -19.56 -7.14
C ASP A 114 -8.82 -19.60 -8.16
N ASN A 115 -9.39 -20.79 -8.39
CA ASN A 115 -10.41 -21.02 -9.43
C ASN A 115 -11.69 -20.17 -9.28
N ASP A 116 -12.03 -19.74 -8.05
CA ASP A 116 -13.23 -18.93 -7.78
C ASP A 116 -13.00 -17.41 -7.95
N TYR A 117 -11.85 -17.04 -8.52
CA TYR A 117 -11.45 -15.66 -8.79
C TYR A 117 -11.20 -15.43 -10.29
N PRO A 118 -11.39 -14.19 -10.79
CA PRO A 118 -11.70 -12.97 -10.03
C PRO A 118 -13.16 -12.84 -9.58
N GLN A 119 -13.37 -12.00 -8.56
CA GLN A 119 -14.69 -11.56 -8.11
C GLN A 119 -14.83 -10.05 -8.20
N PHE A 120 -16.07 -9.54 -8.16
CA PHE A 120 -16.30 -8.10 -8.05
C PHE A 120 -15.96 -7.59 -6.64
N VAL A 121 -15.12 -6.56 -6.57
CA VAL A 121 -14.71 -5.90 -5.33
C VAL A 121 -15.92 -5.45 -4.52
N SER A 122 -16.94 -4.88 -5.17
CA SER A 122 -18.15 -4.41 -4.50
C SER A 122 -18.95 -5.51 -3.81
N ARG A 123 -18.99 -6.70 -4.40
CA ARG A 123 -19.62 -7.89 -3.79
C ARG A 123 -18.75 -8.47 -2.67
N TRP A 124 -17.43 -8.41 -2.83
CA TRP A 124 -16.49 -8.96 -1.86
C TRP A 124 -16.38 -8.10 -0.59
N LEU A 125 -16.34 -6.77 -0.75
CA LEU A 125 -16.17 -5.81 0.35
C LEU A 125 -17.47 -5.20 0.88
N HIS A 126 -18.58 -5.29 0.13
CA HIS A 126 -19.75 -4.45 0.35
C HIS A 126 -19.42 -2.93 0.34
N ILE A 127 -18.38 -2.53 -0.42
CA ILE A 127 -17.98 -1.15 -0.64
C ILE A 127 -18.27 -0.78 -2.09
N GLY A 128 -19.12 0.23 -2.31
CA GLY A 128 -19.48 0.72 -3.65
C GLY A 128 -18.41 1.60 -4.31
N GLU A 129 -17.46 2.09 -3.52
CA GLU A 129 -16.39 2.98 -3.97
C GLU A 129 -15.22 2.21 -4.61
N LYS A 130 -14.48 2.89 -5.49
CA LYS A 130 -13.27 2.34 -6.09
C LYS A 130 -12.15 2.24 -5.04
N ILE A 131 -11.61 1.05 -4.85
CA ILE A 131 -10.42 0.86 -4.01
C ILE A 131 -9.18 1.26 -4.79
N THR A 132 -8.40 2.18 -4.22
CA THR A 132 -7.16 2.66 -4.84
C THR A 132 -5.92 2.10 -4.16
N SER A 133 -6.06 1.52 -2.97
CA SER A 133 -4.99 0.87 -2.20
C SER A 133 -5.59 0.05 -1.06
N ALA A 134 -4.83 -0.93 -0.57
CA ALA A 134 -5.21 -1.71 0.60
C ALA A 134 -3.94 -2.23 1.30
N LEU A 135 -4.02 -2.47 2.60
CA LEU A 135 -2.93 -3.08 3.37
C LEU A 135 -3.46 -3.82 4.59
N GLN A 136 -2.70 -4.82 5.06
CA GLN A 136 -2.88 -5.35 6.40
C GLN A 136 -2.02 -4.54 7.37
N TRP A 137 -2.63 -4.08 8.45
CA TRP A 137 -1.96 -3.34 9.50
C TRP A 137 -1.31 -4.28 10.51
N ILE A 138 -0.37 -3.76 11.32
CA ILE A 138 0.28 -4.54 12.39
C ILE A 138 -0.68 -5.03 13.46
N ASN A 139 -1.89 -4.45 13.55
CA ASN A 139 -2.95 -4.98 14.42
C ASN A 139 -3.67 -6.19 13.82
N GLY A 140 -3.20 -6.70 12.67
CA GLY A 140 -3.78 -7.85 11.97
C GLY A 140 -5.06 -7.54 11.21
N ARG A 141 -5.52 -6.29 11.13
CA ARG A 141 -6.72 -5.91 10.37
C ARG A 141 -6.37 -5.41 8.98
N THR A 142 -7.25 -5.65 8.02
CA THR A 142 -7.12 -5.12 6.66
C THR A 142 -7.83 -3.77 6.54
N TYR A 143 -7.14 -2.81 5.93
CA TYR A 143 -7.64 -1.48 5.64
C TYR A 143 -7.69 -1.27 4.14
N PHE A 144 -8.81 -0.73 3.67
CA PHE A 144 -9.07 -0.42 2.28
C PHE A 144 -9.21 1.08 2.11
N PHE A 145 -8.69 1.62 1.03
CA PHE A 145 -8.63 3.04 0.84
C PHE A 145 -9.28 3.45 -0.46
N SER A 146 -9.99 4.58 -0.39
CA SER A 146 -10.71 5.14 -1.51
C SER A 146 -10.87 6.63 -1.31
N TYR A 147 -10.46 7.37 -2.32
CA TYR A 147 -10.41 8.83 -2.27
C TYR A 147 -9.80 9.33 -0.97
N LYS A 148 -10.26 10.44 -0.44
CA LYS A 148 -9.62 11.04 0.73
C LYS A 148 -9.93 10.27 2.03
N SER A 149 -10.39 9.03 1.92
CA SER A 149 -10.95 8.26 3.01
C SER A 149 -10.48 6.81 3.02
N TYR A 150 -10.70 6.15 4.15
CA TYR A 150 -10.35 4.76 4.35
C TYR A 150 -11.43 4.00 5.14
N TYR A 151 -11.41 2.69 4.98
CA TYR A 151 -12.28 1.72 5.62
C TYR A 151 -11.42 0.73 6.37
N ARG A 152 -11.85 0.33 7.57
CA ARG A 152 -11.32 -0.85 8.27
C ARG A 152 -12.27 -2.00 8.03
N TYR A 153 -11.77 -3.16 7.64
CA TYR A 153 -12.61 -4.33 7.40
C TYR A 153 -12.61 -5.27 8.59
N ASP A 154 -13.80 -5.69 9.00
CA ASP A 154 -14.02 -6.74 9.99
C ASP A 154 -14.15 -8.08 9.26
N HIS A 155 -13.08 -8.88 9.32
CA HIS A 155 -13.06 -10.19 8.67
C HIS A 155 -13.93 -11.23 9.39
N ILE A 156 -14.31 -11.00 10.65
CA ILE A 156 -15.20 -11.90 11.41
C ILE A 156 -16.65 -11.65 10.98
N LYS A 157 -17.04 -10.38 10.87
CA LYS A 157 -18.39 -9.99 10.41
C LYS A 157 -18.53 -9.98 8.89
N HIS A 158 -17.42 -10.11 8.14
CA HIS A 158 -17.38 -10.00 6.68
C HIS A 158 -18.00 -8.68 6.15
N GLN A 159 -17.65 -7.56 6.79
CA GLN A 159 -18.14 -6.23 6.40
C GLN A 159 -17.18 -5.13 6.86
N VAL A 160 -17.44 -3.90 6.41
CA VAL A 160 -16.79 -2.71 6.99
C VAL A 160 -17.11 -2.65 8.49
N ASP A 161 -16.07 -2.38 9.28
CA ASP A 161 -16.17 -2.23 10.72
C ASP A 161 -17.15 -1.10 11.10
N ASP A 162 -17.99 -1.35 12.10
CA ASP A 162 -19.08 -0.48 12.55
C ASP A 162 -18.74 0.37 13.79
N SER A 163 -17.48 0.36 14.23
CA SER A 163 -17.04 1.14 15.39
C SER A 163 -17.15 2.64 15.19
N TYR A 164 -17.37 3.37 16.29
CA TYR A 164 -17.40 4.82 16.32
C TYR A 164 -15.98 5.42 16.50
N PRO A 165 -15.62 6.52 15.82
CA PRO A 165 -16.34 7.18 14.72
C PRO A 165 -16.55 6.27 13.50
N THR A 166 -17.69 6.32 12.82
CA THR A 166 -17.97 5.37 11.73
C THR A 166 -17.03 5.51 10.54
N TYR A 167 -16.86 4.44 9.77
CA TYR A 167 -16.16 4.44 8.49
C TYR A 167 -17.10 4.82 7.33
N PRO A 168 -16.59 5.41 6.24
CA PRO A 168 -15.19 5.74 6.00
C PRO A 168 -14.71 6.97 6.78
N ARG A 169 -13.43 6.96 7.18
CA ARG A 169 -12.79 8.06 7.92
C ARG A 169 -11.79 8.79 7.03
N PRO A 170 -11.54 10.09 7.25
CA PRO A 170 -10.59 10.87 6.44
C PRO A 170 -9.14 10.43 6.68
N ILE A 171 -8.38 10.19 5.61
CA ILE A 171 -6.96 9.81 5.66
C ILE A 171 -6.13 10.92 6.31
N SER A 172 -6.40 12.18 5.92
CA SER A 172 -5.62 13.33 6.36
C SER A 172 -5.59 13.48 7.87
N GLU A 173 -6.71 13.19 8.54
CA GLU A 173 -6.83 13.33 9.99
C GLU A 173 -6.25 12.09 10.70
N TRP A 174 -6.64 10.89 10.27
CA TRP A 174 -6.38 9.65 11.01
C TRP A 174 -5.03 9.01 10.71
N TRP A 175 -4.50 9.22 9.50
CA TRP A 175 -3.22 8.64 9.08
C TRP A 175 -2.12 9.69 8.98
N LEU A 176 -2.46 10.91 8.52
CA LEU A 176 -1.48 11.98 8.30
C LEU A 176 -1.42 13.00 9.44
N GLN A 177 -2.34 12.94 10.41
CA GLN A 177 -2.43 13.86 11.56
C GLN A 177 -2.48 15.35 11.16
N CYS A 178 -3.06 15.66 10.00
CA CYS A 178 -3.31 17.03 9.59
C CYS A 178 -4.36 17.64 10.52
N LYS A 179 -3.96 18.57 11.38
CA LYS A 179 -4.90 19.37 12.17
C LYS A 179 -5.56 20.42 11.27
N HIS A 180 -6.87 20.56 11.34
CA HIS A 180 -7.56 21.69 10.72
C HIS A 180 -7.07 22.99 11.37
N GLY A 181 -6.30 23.78 10.63
CA GLY A 181 -5.84 25.08 11.11
C GLY A 181 -7.03 26.02 11.27
N THR A 182 -7.29 26.47 12.50
CA THR A 182 -8.04 27.70 12.73
C THR A 182 -7.13 28.88 12.36
N SER A 183 -7.13 29.29 11.09
CA SER A 183 -6.63 30.62 10.73
C SER A 183 -7.36 31.17 9.51
N SER A 184 -8.18 32.17 9.79
CA SER A 184 -8.69 33.16 8.86
C SER A 184 -7.57 33.75 7.98
N SER A 185 -7.60 33.46 6.68
CA SER A 185 -7.23 34.34 5.54
C SER A 185 -6.95 33.46 4.32
N SER A 186 -7.97 33.26 3.50
CA SER A 186 -8.07 32.24 2.46
C SER A 186 -7.39 32.55 1.13
N GLU A 187 -6.58 33.60 0.99
CA GLU A 187 -6.08 34.00 -0.35
C GLU A 187 -4.56 34.21 -0.48
N ALA A 188 -3.78 34.29 0.61
CA ALA A 188 -2.33 34.47 0.52
C ALA A 188 -1.54 33.15 0.50
N ILE A 189 -2.03 32.10 1.17
CA ILE A 189 -1.34 30.81 1.30
C ILE A 189 -1.47 29.95 0.03
N ALA A 190 -2.49 30.21 -0.79
CA ALA A 190 -2.72 29.46 -2.02
C ALA A 190 -1.62 29.68 -3.07
N THR A 191 -1.01 30.86 -3.18
CA THR A 191 -0.09 31.12 -4.30
C THR A 191 1.30 30.50 -4.10
N GLU A 192 1.83 30.46 -2.88
CA GLU A 192 3.12 29.81 -2.56
C GLU A 192 3.02 28.28 -2.48
N ALA A 193 1.87 27.76 -2.05
CA ALA A 193 1.64 26.32 -2.07
C ALA A 193 1.65 25.78 -3.51
N TYR A 194 1.07 26.50 -4.47
CA TYR A 194 0.99 26.05 -5.87
C TYR A 194 2.33 26.13 -6.62
N THR A 195 3.20 27.10 -6.31
CA THR A 195 4.54 27.18 -6.92
C THR A 195 5.48 26.10 -6.38
N HIS A 196 5.42 25.78 -5.08
CA HIS A 196 6.15 24.63 -4.53
C HIS A 196 5.58 23.28 -5.02
N LEU A 197 4.24 23.09 -5.02
CA LEU A 197 3.59 21.86 -5.50
C LEU A 197 3.96 21.49 -6.94
N SER A 198 4.27 22.47 -7.80
CA SER A 198 4.70 22.20 -9.18
C SER A 198 5.99 21.38 -9.28
N ARG A 199 6.86 21.47 -8.27
CA ARG A 199 8.12 20.72 -8.14
C ARG A 199 7.91 19.33 -7.51
N TRP A 200 6.93 19.22 -6.61
CA TRP A 200 6.57 17.99 -5.87
C TRP A 200 5.61 17.05 -6.63
N LYS A 201 5.03 17.49 -7.74
CA LYS A 201 4.12 16.71 -8.61
C LYS A 201 4.73 15.46 -9.28
N ARG A 202 6.00 15.13 -9.01
CA ARG A 202 6.76 14.22 -9.89
C ARG A 202 7.46 13.03 -9.27
N THR A 203 7.40 12.84 -7.95
CA THR A 203 8.31 11.90 -7.28
C THR A 203 7.64 11.12 -6.15
N ALA A 204 7.95 9.83 -6.07
CA ALA A 204 7.56 8.98 -4.95
C ALA A 204 8.35 9.42 -3.72
N ILE A 205 7.65 9.84 -2.67
CA ILE A 205 8.21 10.51 -1.51
C ILE A 205 7.83 9.75 -0.25
N ILE A 206 8.83 9.37 0.54
CA ILE A 206 8.64 8.64 1.80
C ILE A 206 8.53 9.70 2.90
N LEU A 207 7.58 9.63 3.85
CA LEU A 207 7.35 10.63 4.91
C LEU A 207 7.01 9.95 6.23
N GLU A 208 7.84 10.06 7.27
CA GLU A 208 7.51 9.48 8.58
C GLU A 208 6.38 10.24 9.32
N SER A 209 5.28 9.53 9.58
CA SER A 209 4.25 9.94 10.54
C SER A 209 4.64 9.47 11.95
N ASN A 210 4.85 10.41 12.88
CA ASN A 210 5.03 10.10 14.30
C ASN A 210 3.68 9.64 14.87
N TYR A 211 3.45 8.34 15.08
CA TYR A 211 2.20 7.86 15.68
C TYR A 211 2.37 7.54 17.16
N THR A 212 1.88 8.45 18.01
CA THR A 212 1.40 8.17 19.35
C THR A 212 -0.12 8.35 19.31
N ASP A 213 -0.91 7.26 19.27
CA ASP A 213 -1.67 6.77 20.44
C ASP A 213 -2.89 5.87 20.10
N PHE A 214 -3.22 5.03 21.10
CA PHE A 214 -4.47 4.32 21.41
C PHE A 214 -5.03 3.20 20.51
N ASP A 215 -4.67 1.96 20.84
CA ASP A 215 -5.57 1.10 21.63
C ASP A 215 -4.74 0.21 22.56
N ASN A 216 -5.10 0.20 23.84
CA ASN A 216 -4.49 -0.63 24.89
C ASN A 216 -4.39 -2.10 24.47
N PHE A 217 -3.21 -2.55 24.04
CA PHE A 217 -2.89 -3.98 23.99
C PHE A 217 -1.54 -4.23 24.65
N ASN A 218 -1.65 -4.80 25.85
CA ASN A 218 -0.55 -5.22 26.70
C ASN A 218 0.45 -6.09 25.93
N HIS A 219 1.72 -5.70 26.07
CA HIS A 219 2.91 -6.47 25.81
C HIS A 219 2.74 -7.96 26.09
N LYS A 220 3.01 -8.81 25.09
CA LYS A 220 4.01 -9.88 25.21
C LYS A 220 4.71 -10.12 23.87
N ASN A 221 6.05 -10.15 23.97
CA ASN A 221 7.05 -10.71 23.05
C ASN A 221 7.65 -9.77 21.99
N GLY A 222 8.97 -9.57 22.12
CA GLY A 222 9.85 -8.69 21.34
C GLY A 222 10.04 -9.09 19.87
N GLN A 223 8.96 -9.15 19.09
CA GLN A 223 8.99 -9.11 17.63
C GLN A 223 8.70 -7.70 17.05
N GLN A 224 8.53 -6.69 17.91
CA GLN A 224 8.05 -5.35 17.53
C GLN A 224 8.93 -4.59 16.52
N ASP A 225 10.25 -4.75 16.54
CA ASP A 225 11.13 -3.96 15.65
C ASP A 225 11.14 -4.46 14.20
N LYS A 226 10.75 -5.71 13.97
CA LYS A 226 10.83 -6.35 12.66
C LYS A 226 9.66 -5.98 11.73
N TYR A 227 8.47 -5.79 12.32
CA TYR A 227 7.25 -5.40 11.61
C TYR A 227 7.13 -3.89 11.44
N ARG A 228 7.76 -3.09 12.31
CA ARG A 228 7.80 -1.62 12.24
C ARG A 228 8.28 -1.08 10.89
N ASN A 229 9.36 -1.64 10.33
CA ASN A 229 9.91 -1.08 9.08
C ASN A 229 9.12 -1.50 7.81
N SER A 230 8.49 -2.69 7.82
CA SER A 230 7.57 -3.15 6.75
C SER A 230 6.23 -2.39 6.77
N PHE A 231 5.77 -2.09 7.98
CA PHE A 231 4.56 -1.35 8.28
C PHE A 231 4.62 0.10 7.81
N LEU A 232 5.73 0.78 8.14
CA LEU A 232 6.00 2.15 7.72
C LEU A 232 5.92 2.25 6.18
N ILE A 233 6.54 1.31 5.45
CA ILE A 233 6.50 1.30 3.97
C ILE A 233 5.08 1.20 3.39
N ASN A 234 4.19 0.36 3.93
CA ASN A 234 2.84 0.21 3.37
C ASN A 234 1.97 1.46 3.60
N ILE A 235 2.14 2.15 4.73
CA ILE A 235 1.54 3.49 4.95
C ILE A 235 2.06 4.48 3.92
N PHE A 236 3.36 4.45 3.64
CA PHE A 236 4.00 5.45 2.79
C PHE A 236 3.66 5.27 1.32
N ILE A 237 3.54 4.02 0.86
CA ILE A 237 3.04 3.71 -0.48
C ILE A 237 1.58 4.11 -0.61
N PHE A 238 0.82 3.98 0.47
CA PHE A 238 -0.55 4.42 0.58
C PHE A 238 -0.75 5.95 0.45
N VAL A 239 0.18 6.78 0.95
CA VAL A 239 0.12 8.25 0.78
C VAL A 239 0.36 8.69 -0.67
N ILE A 240 1.18 7.95 -1.42
CA ILE A 240 1.59 8.30 -2.79
C ILE A 240 0.49 8.07 -3.82
N THR A 241 -0.35 7.05 -3.65
CA THR A 241 -1.48 6.77 -4.57
C THR A 241 -2.66 7.72 -4.39
N TYR A 242 -2.70 8.48 -3.28
CA TYR A 242 -3.87 9.30 -2.91
C TYR A 242 -3.77 10.80 -3.29
N TYR A 243 -2.56 11.37 -3.30
CA TYR A 243 -2.35 12.81 -3.51
C TYR A 243 -1.70 13.17 -4.85
N LEU A 244 -1.79 12.28 -5.84
CA LEU A 244 -1.43 12.52 -7.26
C LEU A 244 -2.69 12.63 -8.13
#